data_AF-A0A2A4W691-F1
#
_entry.id   AF-A0A2A4W691-F1
#
_cell.length_a   1.000
_cell.length_b   1.000
_cell.length_c   1.000
_cell.angle_alpha   90.00
_cell.angle_beta   90.00
_cell.angle_gamma   90.00
#
_symmetry.space_group_name_H-M   'P 1'
#
loop_
_entity.id
_entity.type
_entity.pdbx_description
1 polymer ?
#
loop_
_entity_poly.entity_id
_entity_poly.type
_entity_poly.pdbx_seq_one_letter_code
_entity_poly.pdbx_strand_id
1 'polypeptide(L)'
;MPSRVPWSAHFTFLIFLALGGVAGSMIRGTFSLQFDLGEFHTQMFGGSYVSMLVLLIGGLMVGFGTQLGGGCTSGHGLSGVSRLTPASLIATGCFFGAAIIFSFAFKLFVAGGI
;
A
#
# COMPACT_ATOMS: atom_id res chain seq x y z
N MET A 1 10.65 -21.29 15.40
CA MET A 1 9.38 -20.85 16.00
C MET A 1 9.36 -19.33 15.93
N PRO A 2 8.49 -18.65 15.15
CA PRO A 2 8.42 -17.20 15.29
C PRO A 2 7.76 -16.94 16.65
N SER A 3 8.47 -16.24 17.55
CA SER A 3 7.82 -15.63 18.70
C SER A 3 6.69 -14.78 18.14
N ARG A 4 5.44 -15.05 18.56
CA ARG A 4 4.34 -14.15 18.21
C ARG A 4 4.73 -12.81 18.78
N VAL A 5 5.02 -11.85 17.91
CA VAL A 5 5.20 -10.46 18.32
C VAL A 5 3.97 -10.11 19.14
N PRO A 6 4.17 -9.59 20.38
CA PRO A 6 3.05 -9.34 21.26
C PRO A 6 2.09 -8.39 20.56
N TRP A 7 0.79 -8.60 20.74
CA TRP A 7 -0.26 -7.81 20.10
C TRP A 7 0.01 -6.30 20.24
N SER A 8 0.55 -5.88 21.40
CA SER A 8 1.01 -4.52 21.66
C SER A 8 1.95 -3.94 20.59
N ALA A 9 2.90 -4.72 20.06
CA ALA A 9 3.83 -4.27 19.04
C ALA A 9 3.12 -3.90 17.73
N HIS A 10 2.04 -4.60 17.36
CA HIS A 10 1.24 -4.26 16.19
C HIS A 10 0.48 -2.94 16.39
N PHE A 11 -0.13 -2.72 17.58
CA PHE A 11 -0.78 -1.43 17.88
C PHE A 11 0.23 -0.32 17.92
N THR A 12 1.38 -0.51 18.56
CA THR A 12 2.46 0.47 18.56
C THR A 12 2.86 0.82 17.13
N PHE A 13 3.10 -0.17 16.27
CA PHE A 13 3.44 0.10 14.87
C PHE A 13 2.34 0.88 14.14
N LEU A 14 1.07 0.47 14.26
CA LEU A 14 -0.05 1.14 13.58
C LEU A 14 -0.29 2.56 14.10
N ILE A 15 -0.18 2.77 15.41
CA ILE A 15 -0.30 4.10 16.02
C ILE A 15 0.82 5.01 15.53
N PHE A 16 2.08 4.55 15.53
CA PHE A 16 3.20 5.34 15.03
C PHE A 16 3.13 5.58 13.53
N LEU A 17 2.61 4.63 12.73
CA LEU A 17 2.35 4.83 11.30
C LEU A 17 1.33 5.95 11.08
N ALA A 18 0.22 5.93 11.82
CA ALA A 18 -0.82 6.96 11.74
C ALA A 18 -0.31 8.32 12.22
N LEU A 19 0.34 8.37 13.39
CA LEU A 19 0.92 9.60 13.94
C LEU A 19 2.03 10.16 13.04
N GLY A 20 2.87 9.31 12.47
CA GLY A 20 3.92 9.70 11.53
C GLY A 20 3.35 10.29 10.24
N GLY A 21 2.27 9.72 9.71
CA GLY A 21 1.54 10.28 8.56
C GLY A 21 0.94 11.66 8.86
N VAL A 22 0.29 11.80 10.01
CA VAL A 22 -0.28 13.08 10.47
C VAL A 22 0.81 14.12 10.69
N ALA A 23 1.87 13.78 11.43
CA ALA A 23 2.99 14.66 11.69
C ALA A 23 3.71 15.06 10.39
N GLY A 24 3.91 14.12 9.47
CA GLY A 24 4.49 14.40 8.14
C GLY A 24 3.64 15.36 7.32
N SER A 25 2.31 15.21 7.36
CA SER A 25 1.37 16.14 6.71
C SER A 25 1.43 17.54 7.35
N MET A 26 1.52 17.62 8.69
CA MET A 26 1.66 18.89 9.41
C MET A 26 2.99 19.60 9.10
N ILE A 27 4.10 18.86 9.03
CA ILE A 27 5.42 19.44 8.72
C ILE A 27 5.46 19.95 7.27
N ARG A 28 4.83 19.25 6.32
CA ARG A 28 4.69 19.74 4.94
C ARG A 28 3.77 20.97 4.82
N GLY A 29 3.03 21.34 5.87
CA GLY A 29 2.08 22.46 5.85
C GLY A 29 0.84 22.21 4.98
N THR A 30 0.70 21.01 4.41
CA THR A 30 -0.39 20.63 3.50
C THR A 30 -1.39 19.74 4.23
N PHE A 31 -1.89 20.20 5.37
CA PHE A 31 -2.94 19.48 6.10
C PHE A 31 -4.30 19.83 5.49
N SER A 32 -4.80 18.94 4.64
CA SER A 32 -6.14 19.05 4.05
C SER A 32 -6.92 17.77 4.35
N LEU A 33 -8.02 17.89 5.10
CA LEU A 33 -8.98 16.80 5.28
C LEU A 33 -9.78 16.65 3.99
N GLN A 34 -9.31 15.75 3.13
CA GLN A 34 -9.99 15.39 1.90
C GLN A 34 -10.84 14.15 2.17
N PHE A 35 -12.16 14.31 2.04
CA PHE A 35 -13.13 13.21 2.03
C PHE A 35 -13.42 12.71 0.61
N ASP A 36 -12.76 13.31 -0.37
CA ASP A 36 -12.79 12.91 -1.76
C ASP A 36 -11.52 12.13 -2.09
N LEU A 37 -11.65 11.07 -2.89
CA LEU A 37 -10.51 10.25 -3.33
C LEU A 37 -9.68 10.93 -4.44
N GLY A 38 -10.03 12.17 -4.79
CA GLY A 38 -9.40 13.00 -5.80
C GLY A 38 -10.14 12.95 -7.13
N GLU A 39 -9.99 14.02 -7.91
CA GLU A 39 -10.51 14.18 -9.27
C GLU A 39 -10.19 12.99 -10.19
N PHE A 40 -9.04 12.35 -10.00
CA PHE A 40 -8.63 11.19 -10.79
C PHE A 40 -9.49 9.94 -10.51
N HIS A 41 -9.98 9.79 -9.29
CA HIS A 41 -10.82 8.65 -8.91
C HIS A 41 -12.25 8.80 -9.41
N THR A 42 -12.81 10.02 -9.32
CA THR A 42 -14.14 10.33 -9.85
C THR A 42 -14.18 10.21 -11.38
N GLN A 43 -13.09 10.58 -12.08
CA GLN A 43 -12.95 10.39 -13.53
C GLN A 43 -12.80 8.92 -13.95
N MET A 44 -12.18 8.06 -13.13
CA MET A 44 -11.96 6.64 -13.46
C MET A 44 -13.10 5.70 -13.04
N PHE A 45 -13.62 5.83 -11.83
CA PHE A 45 -14.54 4.87 -11.23
C PHE A 45 -15.97 5.40 -11.05
N GLY A 46 -16.20 6.69 -11.37
CA GLY A 46 -17.49 7.36 -11.22
C GLY A 46 -17.90 7.61 -9.77
N GLY A 47 -18.80 8.57 -9.56
CA GLY A 47 -19.33 8.89 -8.24
C GLY A 47 -20.50 7.98 -7.88
N SER A 48 -20.29 6.94 -7.07
CA SER A 48 -21.16 6.60 -5.91
C SER A 48 -20.81 5.25 -5.27
N TYR A 49 -21.13 4.11 -5.91
CA TYR A 49 -21.08 2.79 -5.26
C TYR A 49 -20.03 1.84 -5.83
N VAL A 50 -19.74 1.97 -7.12
CA VAL A 50 -18.79 1.09 -7.84
C VAL A 50 -17.37 1.33 -7.34
N SER A 51 -17.00 2.59 -7.08
CA SER A 51 -15.73 2.98 -6.45
C SER A 51 -15.48 2.26 -5.12
N MET A 52 -16.46 2.27 -4.22
CA MET A 52 -16.36 1.64 -2.91
C MET A 52 -16.20 0.13 -3.03
N LEU A 53 -16.91 -0.50 -3.97
CA LEU A 53 -16.79 -1.92 -4.30
C LEU A 53 -15.39 -2.27 -4.84
N VAL A 54 -14.85 -1.45 -5.75
CA VAL A 54 -13.50 -1.63 -6.30
C VAL A 54 -12.44 -1.49 -5.22
N LEU A 55 -12.56 -0.51 -4.32
CA LEU A 55 -11.63 -0.31 -3.20
C LEU A 55 -11.69 -1.47 -2.21
N LEU A 56 -12.89 -1.96 -1.90
CA LEU A 56 -13.09 -3.11 -1.02
C LEU A 56 -12.44 -4.37 -1.62
N ILE A 57 -12.72 -4.66 -2.89
CA ILE A 57 -12.15 -5.82 -3.61
C ILE A 57 -10.63 -5.66 -3.73
N GLY A 58 -10.14 -4.46 -4.05
CA GLY A 58 -8.71 -4.16 -4.10
C GLY A 58 -8.02 -4.41 -2.77
N GLY A 59 -8.59 -3.92 -1.67
CA GLY A 59 -8.08 -4.16 -0.32
C GLY A 59 -8.07 -5.64 0.06
N LEU A 60 -9.13 -6.38 -0.28
CA LEU A 60 -9.21 -7.82 -0.07
C LEU A 60 -8.13 -8.57 -0.87
N MET A 61 -7.96 -8.22 -2.15
CA MET A 61 -6.92 -8.80 -3.00
C MET A 61 -5.52 -8.55 -2.45
N VAL A 62 -5.24 -7.33 -1.98
CA VAL A 62 -3.95 -7.00 -1.37
C VAL A 62 -3.75 -7.82 -0.09
N GLY A 63 -4.76 -7.89 0.79
CA GLY A 63 -4.70 -8.71 2.00
C GLY A 63 -4.42 -10.18 1.70
N PHE A 64 -5.16 -10.77 0.76
CA PHE A 64 -4.94 -12.14 0.31
C PHE A 64 -3.54 -12.35 -0.29
N GLY A 65 -3.08 -11.41 -1.12
CA GLY A 65 -1.73 -11.42 -1.69
C GLY A 65 -0.62 -11.38 -0.63
N THR A 66 -0.77 -10.58 0.42
CA THR A 66 0.22 -10.55 1.53
C THR A 66 0.29 -11.87 2.29
N GLN A 67 -0.84 -12.56 2.44
CA GLN A 67 -0.86 -13.88 3.07
C GLN A 67 -0.15 -14.93 2.21
N LEU A 68 -0.38 -14.91 0.89
CA LEU A 68 0.30 -15.80 -0.06
C LEU A 68 1.82 -15.54 -0.10
N GLY A 69 2.24 -14.28 0.02
CA GLY A 69 3.65 -13.88 0.07
C GLY A 69 4.36 -14.19 1.38
N GLY A 70 3.66 -14.72 2.40
CA GLY A 70 4.23 -14.97 3.72
C GLY A 70 4.56 -13.72 4.53
N GLY A 71 4.04 -12.55 4.12
CA GLY A 71 4.34 -11.26 4.72
C GLY A 71 3.89 -10.07 3.87
N CYS A 72 3.85 -8.89 4.48
CA CYS A 72 3.57 -7.64 3.78
C CYS A 72 4.84 -7.03 3.16
N THR A 73 4.64 -6.10 2.23
CA THR A 73 5.72 -5.34 1.57
C THR A 73 6.58 -4.57 2.57
N SER A 74 5.97 -3.96 3.58
CA SER A 74 6.67 -3.25 4.65
C SER A 74 7.46 -4.18 5.57
N GLY A 75 7.00 -5.41 5.81
CA GLY A 75 7.72 -6.40 6.62
C GLY A 75 8.95 -6.97 5.93
N HIS A 76 8.83 -7.35 4.65
CA HIS A 76 9.98 -7.75 3.83
C HIS A 76 10.92 -6.56 3.57
N GLY A 77 10.37 -5.36 3.34
CA GLY A 77 11.11 -4.13 3.08
C GLY A 77 11.91 -3.64 4.28
N LEU A 78 11.25 -3.28 5.38
CA LEU A 78 11.94 -2.74 6.57
C LEU A 78 12.78 -3.84 7.24
N SER A 79 12.13 -4.86 7.80
CA SER A 79 12.84 -5.85 8.62
C SER A 79 13.64 -6.84 7.77
N GLY A 80 13.13 -7.25 6.61
CA GLY A 80 13.78 -8.26 5.74
C GLY A 80 15.03 -7.73 5.03
N VAL A 81 14.96 -6.53 4.44
CA VAL A 81 16.10 -5.91 3.76
C VAL A 81 17.15 -5.44 4.79
N SER A 82 16.75 -4.89 5.95
CA SER A 82 17.73 -4.52 7.00
C SER A 82 18.53 -5.71 7.53
N ARG A 83 18.01 -6.94 7.43
CA ARG A 83 18.71 -8.18 7.79
C ARG A 83 19.52 -8.78 6.64
N LEU A 84 19.60 -8.10 5.49
CA LEU A 84 20.28 -8.56 4.26
C LEU A 84 19.85 -9.98 3.84
N THR A 85 18.59 -10.34 4.05
CA THR A 85 18.11 -11.67 3.62
C THR A 85 17.81 -11.67 2.12
N PRO A 86 18.46 -12.53 1.32
CA PRO A 86 18.32 -12.53 -0.13
C PRO A 86 16.87 -12.80 -0.57
N ALA A 87 16.14 -13.66 0.16
CA ALA A 87 14.72 -13.90 -0.09
C ALA A 87 13.86 -12.64 0.06
N SER A 88 14.13 -11.79 1.06
CA SER A 88 13.38 -10.53 1.23
C SER A 88 13.75 -9.49 0.18
N LEU A 89 15.01 -9.42 -0.25
CA LEU A 89 15.40 -8.54 -1.35
C LEU A 89 14.68 -8.91 -2.65
N ILE A 90 14.62 -10.20 -2.98
CA ILE A 90 13.91 -10.68 -4.17
C ILE A 90 12.40 -10.40 -4.04
N ALA A 91 11.80 -10.71 -2.89
CA ALA A 91 10.37 -10.44 -2.65
C ALA A 91 10.04 -8.95 -2.80
N THR A 92 10.81 -8.06 -2.16
CA THR A 92 10.64 -6.62 -2.28
C THR A 92 10.86 -6.15 -3.72
N GLY A 93 11.88 -6.66 -4.41
CA GLY A 93 12.13 -6.36 -5.82
C GLY A 93 10.97 -6.77 -6.73
N CYS A 94 10.38 -7.95 -6.53
CA CYS A 94 9.19 -8.39 -7.26
C CYS A 94 7.96 -7.52 -6.97
N PHE A 95 7.71 -7.15 -5.71
CA PHE A 95 6.58 -6.29 -5.36
C PHE A 95 6.68 -4.91 -6.02
N PHE A 96 7.83 -4.24 -5.90
CA PHE A 96 8.03 -2.94 -6.55
C PHE A 96 8.09 -3.07 -8.08
N GLY A 97 8.73 -4.10 -8.61
CA GLY A 97 8.79 -4.35 -10.05
C GLY A 97 7.41 -4.55 -10.66
N ALA A 98 6.58 -5.41 -10.05
CA ALA A 98 5.20 -5.61 -10.47
C ALA A 98 4.38 -4.32 -10.38
N ALA A 99 4.54 -3.54 -9.31
CA ALA A 99 3.86 -2.25 -9.17
C ALA A 99 4.26 -1.26 -10.26
N ILE A 100 5.56 -1.13 -10.57
CA ILE A 100 6.06 -0.23 -11.63
C ILE A 100 5.52 -0.67 -13.00
N ILE A 101 5.63 -1.96 -13.32
CA ILE A 101 5.13 -2.52 -14.59
C ILE A 101 3.63 -2.29 -14.71
N PHE A 102 2.87 -2.59 -13.66
CA PHE A 102 1.43 -2.38 -13.64
C PHE A 102 1.07 -0.90 -13.79
N SER A 103 1.71 0.01 -13.04
CA SER A 103 1.46 1.44 -13.15
C SER A 103 1.81 1.98 -14.54
N PHE A 104 2.90 1.51 -15.15
CA PHE A 104 3.29 1.94 -16.50
C PHE A 104 2.34 1.37 -17.56
N ALA A 105 2.01 0.09 -17.48
CA ALA A 105 1.04 -0.55 -18.37
C ALA A 105 -0.35 0.11 -18.25
N PHE A 106 -0.80 0.37 -17.01
CA PHE A 106 -2.06 1.04 -16.74
C PHE A 106 -2.06 2.48 -17.26
N LYS A 107 -0.97 3.22 -17.05
CA LYS A 107 -0.83 4.57 -17.60
C LYS A 107 -0.81 4.56 -19.13
N LEU A 108 -0.15 3.60 -19.76
CA LEU A 108 -0.17 3.45 -21.23
C LEU A 108 -1.57 3.07 -21.74
N PHE A 109 -2.27 2.20 -21.03
CA PHE A 109 -3.64 1.81 -21.37
C PHE A 109 -4.60 3.00 -21.29
N VAL A 110 -4.48 3.83 -20.25
CA VAL A 110 -5.32 5.01 -20.03
C VAL A 110 -4.91 6.21 -20.91
N ALA A 111 -3.61 6.42 -21.15
CA ALA A 111 -3.11 7.54 -21.95
C ALA A 111 -3.04 7.24 -23.46
N GLY A 112 -3.08 5.96 -23.85
CA GLY A 112 -2.99 5.50 -25.24
C GLY A 112 -4.25 4.85 -25.80
N GLY A 113 -5.33 4.75 -25.01
CA GLY A 113 -6.60 4.16 -25.43
C GLY A 113 -7.77 5.11 -25.19
N ILE A 114 -8.39 5.54 -26.30
CA ILE A 114 -9.52 6.49 -26.51
C ILE A 114 -9.29 7.96 -26.14
#